data_AF-A0A7M4EI22-F1
#
_entry.id   AF-A0A7M4EI22-F1
#
_cell.length_a   1.000
_cell.length_b   1.000
_cell.length_c   1.000
_cell.angle_alpha   90.00
_cell.angle_beta   90.00
_cell.angle_gamma   90.00
#
_symmetry.space_group_name_H-M   'P 1'
#
loop_
_entity.id
_entity.type
_entity.pdbx_description
1 polymer ?
#
loop_
_entity_poly.entity_id
_entity_poly.type
_entity_poly.pdbx_seq_one_letter_code
_entity_poly.pdbx_strand_id
1 'polypeptide(L)'
;MVLVGEVGVVPSGKIYRQIFDDEVRLVRSLEQGRNRAAQHKCPVSSAKIPLVKDLETCAGKGLLSPRQQKWVEGMPYDDFTENPVFYKEATVVQKVQESEDVIAAQEVRGLADLIIPEKTSSNIIERLSKGRQGRHNEAVVMMQQELACIGREMEHFILETETLLLTKLSESNRKIELLLKKIECDSDLEAFSIESFGQLWDDITQDLLHRRQWIREMDETLNKYEVARAEKIKDVLKKCTKILEDIAYLLPPDIHRFVHNEAMMINQALLANRRAIAKLFVNLMEADLKKELSLRFKWQDRVKDWKIMQKDYVVHSFRKFMASEEIQNPPEVKRDLENMKKEQISLDSQRMKLLQHLSDFLPSTHKKAEINEWYESLTALNKRIDTHNVQCMMRIRLHYERVWQECLTEVQKCKNKLLNLKVCTEEEAEKVVNPEFFQLIGNLQSQFEEELEQMDIDFEDLAKLTEQNCKDLYKYFQEALVLWDVHQLNLTQQENELQMKLKGCRQKHENQNQIQELNLDIILDKLRTQSNEGKLTSHLESAFSSLDDIRAGYKAYHQDIVERVAAYPEAILKELIAYSTSISQYFNVKEVFQQGLPEETGSASEEQGNVSVVLVLSYCFNCVCLDCDG
;
A
#
# COMPACT_ATOMS: atom_id res chain seq x y z
N MET A 1 -27.65 -38.33 51.35
CA MET A 1 -27.94 -39.43 50.39
C MET A 1 -27.95 -38.81 49.00
N VAL A 2 -27.48 -39.56 48.00
CA VAL A 2 -27.27 -39.20 46.57
C VAL A 2 -25.81 -38.90 46.19
N LEU A 3 -25.12 -40.03 45.96
CA LEU A 3 -24.29 -40.39 44.79
C LEU A 3 -23.05 -39.57 44.44
N VAL A 4 -21.91 -40.05 44.94
CA VAL A 4 -20.60 -39.95 44.29
C VAL A 4 -20.56 -40.95 43.13
N GLY A 5 -20.17 -40.47 41.94
CA GLY A 5 -19.75 -41.30 40.81
C GLY A 5 -20.81 -41.55 39.75
N GLU A 6 -20.90 -40.66 38.75
CA GLU A 6 -21.37 -41.03 37.41
C GLU A 6 -20.25 -40.75 36.42
N VAL A 7 -19.67 -41.82 35.87
CA VAL A 7 -18.75 -41.78 34.73
C VAL A 7 -19.62 -41.77 33.47
N GLY A 8 -19.84 -40.58 32.92
CA GLY A 8 -20.46 -40.41 31.60
C GLY A 8 -19.39 -40.44 30.52
N VAL A 9 -19.42 -41.46 29.65
CA VAL A 9 -18.62 -41.50 28.42
C VAL A 9 -19.18 -40.45 27.45
N VAL A 10 -18.37 -39.45 27.09
CA VAL A 10 -18.77 -38.34 26.20
C VAL A 10 -18.17 -38.55 24.81
N PRO A 11 -18.91 -38.32 23.71
CA PRO A 11 -18.41 -38.54 22.35
C PRO A 11 -17.22 -37.64 22.04
N SER A 12 -16.21 -38.19 21.35
CA SER A 12 -14.97 -37.52 20.96
C SER A 12 -15.26 -36.26 20.13
N GLY A 13 -15.18 -35.09 20.78
CA GLY A 13 -15.43 -33.79 20.14
C GLY A 13 -15.92 -32.71 21.11
N LYS A 14 -16.44 -33.07 22.29
CA LYS A 14 -16.90 -32.10 23.31
C LYS A 14 -16.04 -32.01 24.58
N ILE A 15 -14.94 -32.76 24.65
CA ILE A 15 -14.06 -32.87 25.83
C ILE A 15 -13.49 -31.49 26.24
N TYR A 16 -12.97 -30.72 25.27
CA TYR A 16 -12.40 -29.39 25.55
C TYR A 16 -13.43 -28.38 26.07
N ARG A 17 -14.68 -28.46 25.59
CA ARG A 17 -15.76 -27.58 26.04
C ARG A 17 -16.17 -27.90 27.48
N GLN A 18 -16.15 -29.17 27.85
CA GLN A 18 -16.49 -29.61 29.19
C GLN A 18 -15.38 -29.31 30.20
N ILE A 19 -14.10 -29.45 29.82
CA ILE A 19 -12.97 -29.00 30.64
C ILE A 19 -13.06 -27.49 30.89
N PHE A 20 -13.37 -26.71 29.85
CA PHE A 20 -13.54 -25.27 29.98
C PHE A 20 -14.74 -24.91 30.88
N ASP A 21 -15.87 -25.59 30.72
CA ASP A 21 -17.05 -25.37 31.58
C ASP A 21 -16.79 -25.77 33.04
N ASP A 22 -16.00 -26.82 33.27
CA ASP A 22 -15.61 -27.27 34.61
C ASP A 22 -14.56 -26.32 35.24
N GLU A 23 -13.63 -25.77 34.46
CA GLU A 23 -12.71 -24.73 34.89
C GLU A 23 -13.45 -23.44 35.27
N VAL A 24 -14.42 -23.02 34.45
CA VAL A 24 -15.28 -21.86 34.75
C VAL A 24 -16.13 -22.10 36.00
N ARG A 25 -16.66 -23.31 36.21
CA ARG A 25 -17.35 -23.67 37.46
C ARG A 25 -16.42 -23.65 38.67
N LEU A 26 -15.19 -24.14 38.53
CA LEU A 26 -14.20 -24.14 39.59
C LEU A 26 -13.83 -22.70 39.99
N VAL A 27 -13.60 -21.83 39.00
CA VAL A 27 -13.31 -20.41 39.22
C VAL A 27 -14.48 -19.72 39.93
N ARG A 28 -15.72 -19.93 39.47
CA ARG A 28 -16.90 -19.36 40.17
C ARG A 28 -17.09 -19.92 41.58
N SER A 29 -16.79 -21.19 41.81
CA SER A 29 -16.88 -21.82 43.14
C SER A 29 -15.80 -21.28 44.09
N LEU A 30 -14.58 -21.06 43.58
CA LEU A 30 -13.49 -20.41 44.32
C LEU A 30 -13.77 -18.95 44.62
N GLU A 31 -14.40 -18.23 43.68
CA GLU A 31 -14.83 -16.85 43.87
C GLU A 31 -15.98 -16.74 44.88
N GLN A 32 -16.96 -17.65 44.83
CA GLN A 32 -17.99 -17.78 45.86
C GLN A 32 -17.40 -18.15 47.23
N GLY A 33 -16.37 -19.00 47.28
CA GLY A 33 -15.63 -19.33 48.50
C GLY A 33 -14.88 -18.14 49.09
N ARG A 34 -14.23 -17.34 48.24
CA ARG A 34 -13.56 -16.09 48.64
C ARG A 34 -14.57 -15.03 49.12
N ASN A 35 -15.72 -14.92 48.48
CA ASN A 35 -16.77 -13.99 48.89
C ASN A 35 -17.45 -14.39 50.21
N ARG A 36 -17.62 -15.70 50.48
CA ARG A 36 -18.08 -16.20 51.80
C ARG A 36 -17.06 -15.96 52.90
N ALA A 37 -15.76 -16.07 52.60
CA ALA A 37 -14.68 -15.78 53.55
C ALA A 37 -14.55 -14.27 53.87
N ALA A 38 -14.94 -13.39 52.93
CA ALA A 38 -14.92 -11.95 53.13
C ALA A 38 -16.07 -11.43 54.02
N GLN A 39 -17.22 -12.14 54.07
CA GLN A 39 -18.42 -11.70 54.78
C GLN A 39 -18.49 -12.08 56.27
N HIS A 40 -17.65 -13.01 56.74
CA HIS A 40 -17.62 -13.42 58.15
C HIS A 40 -16.31 -13.01 58.85
N LYS A 41 -16.26 -11.78 59.37
CA LYS A 41 -15.30 -11.36 60.40
C LYS A 41 -16.03 -10.86 61.64
N CYS A 42 -16.27 -11.74 62.61
CA CYS A 42 -16.31 -11.41 64.04
C CYS A 42 -16.03 -12.66 64.91
N PRO A 43 -15.53 -12.50 66.15
CA PRO A 43 -14.67 -13.47 66.82
C PRO A 43 -15.39 -14.30 67.88
N VAL A 44 -15.09 -15.60 68.00
CA VAL A 44 -15.36 -16.38 69.22
C VAL A 44 -14.27 -17.44 69.43
N SER A 45 -13.93 -17.60 70.70
CA SER A 45 -12.87 -18.40 71.30
C SER A 45 -13.03 -19.92 71.20
N SER A 46 -11.89 -20.57 71.46
CA SER A 46 -11.71 -21.81 72.23
C SER A 46 -11.36 -23.09 71.45
N ALA A 47 -10.23 -23.63 71.90
CA ALA A 47 -9.90 -25.03 72.09
C ALA A 47 -9.65 -25.95 70.88
N LYS A 48 -8.38 -26.40 70.86
CA LYS A 48 -7.89 -27.75 70.55
C LYS A 48 -7.99 -28.22 69.09
N ILE A 49 -6.84 -28.09 68.40
CA ILE A 49 -6.04 -29.13 67.69
C ILE A 49 -5.21 -28.41 66.61
N PRO A 50 -3.86 -28.51 66.58
CA PRO A 50 -3.06 -27.80 65.58
C PRO A 50 -2.88 -28.67 64.32
N LEU A 51 -3.44 -28.21 63.18
CA LEU A 51 -3.02 -28.62 61.85
C LEU A 51 -2.02 -27.59 61.30
N VAL A 52 -0.88 -28.11 60.87
CA VAL A 52 0.25 -27.40 60.26
C VAL A 52 -0.23 -26.57 59.07
N LYS A 53 0.04 -25.26 59.07
CA LYS A 53 0.00 -24.42 57.88
C LYS A 53 1.18 -23.48 57.80
N ASP A 54 1.60 -23.37 56.54
CA ASP A 54 2.73 -22.68 55.94
C ASP A 54 3.05 -21.29 56.50
N LEU A 55 4.34 -21.07 56.63
CA LEU A 55 4.98 -19.90 57.19
C LEU A 55 5.49 -19.03 56.04
N GLU A 56 4.70 -18.06 55.58
CA GLU A 56 5.27 -16.90 54.90
C GLU A 56 4.30 -15.70 54.96
N THR A 57 4.82 -14.59 55.47
CA THR A 57 4.24 -13.23 55.51
C THR A 57 3.26 -12.88 56.64
N CYS A 58 3.80 -12.53 57.82
CA CYS A 58 3.26 -11.46 58.68
C CYS A 58 4.36 -10.92 59.60
N ALA A 59 4.86 -9.72 59.27
CA ALA A 59 5.72 -8.93 60.12
C ALA A 59 4.88 -8.25 61.21
N GLY A 60 5.25 -8.44 62.47
CA GLY A 60 4.65 -7.73 63.61
C GLY A 60 4.46 -8.61 64.85
N LYS A 61 5.47 -8.62 65.73
CA LYS A 61 5.60 -9.41 66.97
C LYS A 61 5.68 -10.92 66.75
N GLY A 62 6.86 -11.38 66.35
CA GLY A 62 7.20 -12.80 66.25
C GLY A 62 7.19 -13.49 67.62
N LEU A 63 6.98 -14.81 67.57
CA LEU A 63 7.08 -15.76 68.69
C LEU A 63 8.44 -15.77 69.42
N LEU A 64 9.43 -15.04 68.88
CA LEU A 64 10.79 -15.03 69.35
C LEU A 64 11.02 -13.82 70.25
N SER A 65 11.67 -14.02 71.38
CA SER A 65 12.17 -12.91 72.20
C SER A 65 13.15 -12.06 71.37
N PRO A 66 13.33 -10.75 71.71
CA PRO A 66 14.27 -9.88 70.99
C PRO A 66 15.70 -10.45 70.89
N ARG A 67 16.08 -11.28 71.87
CA ARG A 67 17.36 -11.97 71.93
C ARG A 67 17.45 -13.14 70.94
N GLN A 68 16.36 -13.88 70.76
CA GLN A 68 16.28 -14.99 69.79
C GLN A 68 16.21 -14.50 68.35
N GLN A 69 15.64 -13.31 68.10
CA GLN A 69 15.71 -12.69 66.77
C GLN A 69 17.14 -12.33 66.37
N LYS A 70 17.93 -11.77 67.31
CA LYS A 70 19.36 -11.51 67.08
C LYS A 70 20.16 -12.76 66.72
N TRP A 71 19.81 -13.93 67.24
CA TRP A 71 20.46 -15.19 66.87
C TRP A 71 20.10 -15.69 65.48
N VAL A 72 18.87 -15.42 65.02
CA VAL A 72 18.40 -15.84 63.69
C VAL A 72 18.97 -14.93 62.60
N GLU A 73 19.18 -13.66 62.92
CA GLU A 73 19.72 -12.65 61.99
C GLU A 73 21.26 -12.60 61.97
N GLY A 74 21.94 -13.29 62.90
CA GLY A 74 23.40 -13.35 62.98
C GLY A 74 24.03 -14.19 61.87
N MET A 75 25.09 -13.68 61.25
CA MET A 75 25.85 -14.40 60.23
C MET A 75 26.73 -15.50 60.85
N PRO A 76 26.99 -16.62 60.15
CA PRO A 76 27.91 -17.65 60.65
C PRO A 76 29.31 -17.05 60.89
N TYR A 77 29.87 -17.24 62.10
CA TYR A 77 31.16 -16.71 62.58
C TYR A 77 31.21 -15.20 62.91
N ASP A 78 30.10 -14.62 63.36
CA ASP A 78 30.08 -13.28 63.95
C ASP A 78 30.49 -13.31 65.44
N ASP A 79 31.56 -12.58 65.80
CA ASP A 79 32.05 -12.45 67.19
C ASP A 79 31.14 -11.57 68.06
N PHE A 80 30.20 -10.80 67.47
CA PHE A 80 29.33 -9.87 68.20
C PHE A 80 27.99 -10.48 68.62
N THR A 81 27.55 -11.57 67.99
CA THR A 81 26.27 -12.22 68.28
C THR A 81 26.46 -13.34 69.31
N GLU A 82 25.86 -13.17 70.49
CA GLU A 82 25.95 -14.11 71.62
C GLU A 82 25.57 -15.55 71.20
N ASN A 83 26.43 -16.54 71.47
CA ASN A 83 26.16 -17.91 71.07
C ASN A 83 25.06 -18.56 71.96
N PRO A 84 23.95 -19.04 71.37
CA PRO A 84 22.83 -19.62 72.11
C PRO A 84 23.16 -20.92 72.87
N VAL A 85 24.18 -21.67 72.44
CA VAL A 85 24.62 -22.90 73.10
C VAL A 85 25.35 -22.57 74.40
N PHE A 86 26.30 -21.63 74.34
CA PHE A 86 27.02 -21.15 75.53
C PHE A 86 26.11 -20.48 76.56
N TYR A 87 25.08 -19.74 76.12
CA TYR A 87 24.11 -19.15 77.05
C TYR A 87 23.28 -20.22 77.80
N LYS A 88 22.92 -21.32 77.12
CA LYS A 88 22.22 -22.45 77.72
C LYS A 88 23.10 -23.18 78.74
N GLU A 89 24.38 -23.34 78.45
CA GLU A 89 25.35 -23.91 79.39
C GLU A 89 25.55 -23.00 80.60
N ALA A 90 25.70 -21.68 80.42
CA ALA A 90 25.83 -20.71 81.51
C ALA A 90 24.58 -20.64 82.42
N THR A 91 23.37 -20.80 81.85
CA THR A 91 22.12 -20.81 82.65
C THR A 91 21.89 -22.14 83.37
N VAL A 92 22.41 -23.26 82.86
CA VAL A 92 22.45 -24.55 83.58
C VAL A 92 23.50 -24.52 84.70
N VAL A 93 24.64 -23.86 84.49
CA VAL A 93 25.68 -23.66 85.52
C VAL A 93 25.23 -22.71 86.64
N GLN A 94 24.28 -21.78 86.39
CA GLN A 94 23.68 -20.93 87.43
C GLN A 94 22.51 -21.57 88.21
N LYS A 95 22.16 -22.83 87.94
CA LYS A 95 21.15 -23.60 88.69
C LYS A 95 21.64 -24.97 89.17
N VAL A 96 22.92 -25.07 89.52
CA VAL A 96 23.44 -26.18 90.33
C VAL A 96 24.06 -25.54 91.58
N GLN A 97 23.23 -25.32 92.59
CA GLN A 97 23.73 -25.10 93.94
C GLN A 97 23.97 -26.50 94.50
N GLU A 98 25.23 -26.93 94.45
CA GLU A 98 25.69 -28.21 95.01
C GLU A 98 25.38 -28.22 96.52
N SER A 99 24.67 -29.24 97.01
CA SER A 99 24.45 -29.43 98.45
C SER A 99 25.74 -29.92 99.11
N GLU A 100 26.03 -29.50 100.35
CA GLU A 100 27.27 -29.85 101.09
C GLU A 100 27.56 -31.36 101.13
N ASP A 101 26.53 -32.21 101.09
CA ASP A 101 26.68 -33.68 101.04
C ASP A 101 27.33 -34.21 99.73
N VAL A 102 27.22 -33.46 98.62
CA VAL A 102 27.82 -33.82 97.32
C VAL A 102 29.26 -33.35 97.23
N ILE A 103 29.59 -32.23 97.89
CA ILE A 103 30.97 -31.72 98.02
C ILE A 103 31.80 -32.68 98.89
N ALA A 104 31.24 -33.19 100.00
CA ALA A 104 31.89 -34.21 100.82
C ALA A 104 32.11 -35.54 100.06
N ALA A 105 31.18 -35.94 99.19
CA ALA A 105 31.32 -37.15 98.37
C ALA A 105 32.32 -37.01 97.20
N GLN A 106 32.64 -35.78 96.80
CA GLN A 106 33.59 -35.46 95.73
C GLN A 106 35.01 -35.23 96.29
N GLU A 107 35.14 -34.72 97.52
CA GLU A 107 36.40 -34.63 98.26
C GLU A 107 36.95 -36.01 98.69
N VAL A 108 36.08 -37.00 98.93
CA VAL A 108 36.50 -38.40 99.19
C VAL A 108 36.91 -39.16 97.92
N ARG A 109 36.52 -38.67 96.73
CA ARG A 109 36.99 -39.19 95.43
C ARG A 109 38.25 -38.49 94.89
N GLY A 110 38.71 -37.44 95.56
CA GLY A 110 39.94 -36.69 95.26
C GLY A 110 41.17 -37.12 96.08
N LEU A 111 41.09 -38.23 96.83
CA LEU A 111 42.26 -38.85 97.45
C LEU A 111 43.11 -39.51 96.35
N ALA A 112 44.28 -38.92 96.10
CA ALA A 112 45.31 -39.52 95.26
C ALA A 112 45.81 -40.80 95.93
N ASP A 113 45.39 -41.97 95.43
CA ASP A 113 46.07 -43.25 95.66
C ASP A 113 47.43 -43.24 94.94
N LEU A 114 48.34 -42.38 95.41
CA LEU A 114 49.78 -42.52 95.18
C LEU A 114 50.28 -43.66 96.06
N ILE A 115 49.94 -44.88 95.65
CA ILE A 115 50.73 -46.06 96.01
C ILE A 115 52.01 -45.93 95.19
N ILE A 116 53.03 -45.32 95.79
CA ILE A 116 54.43 -45.46 95.40
C ILE A 116 54.83 -46.89 95.76
N PRO A 117 55.15 -47.79 94.81
CA PRO A 117 56.01 -48.91 95.12
C PRO A 117 57.43 -48.44 94.85
N GLU A 118 58.16 -48.15 95.93
CA GLU A 118 59.62 -48.20 95.94
C GLU A 118 60.05 -49.64 95.64
N LYS A 119 60.06 -49.99 94.36
CA LYS A 119 60.83 -51.12 93.85
C LYS A 119 61.39 -50.79 92.49
N THR A 120 62.71 -50.77 92.46
CA THR A 120 63.60 -50.73 91.31
C THR A 120 63.22 -51.82 90.29
N SER A 121 62.35 -51.50 89.33
CA SER A 121 62.07 -52.34 88.17
C SER A 121 61.88 -51.50 86.90
N SER A 122 63.01 -51.22 86.23
CA SER A 122 63.16 -50.93 84.79
C SER A 122 62.31 -49.82 84.13
N ASN A 123 63.01 -48.81 83.60
CA ASN A 123 62.58 -47.77 82.63
C ASN A 123 62.10 -48.35 81.26
N ILE A 124 61.54 -49.56 81.24
CA ILE A 124 61.18 -50.30 80.03
C ILE A 124 59.74 -50.00 79.62
N ILE A 125 58.78 -49.92 80.55
CA ILE A 125 57.36 -49.68 80.24
C ILE A 125 57.13 -48.27 79.67
N GLU A 126 57.81 -47.25 80.23
CA GLU A 126 57.70 -45.86 79.79
C GLU A 126 58.44 -45.59 78.46
N ARG A 127 59.55 -46.30 78.19
CA ARG A 127 60.21 -46.30 76.87
C ARG A 127 59.39 -47.05 75.83
N LEU A 128 58.74 -48.16 76.20
CA LEU A 128 57.83 -48.90 75.33
C LEU A 128 56.55 -48.11 75.01
N SER A 129 56.00 -47.36 75.97
CA SER A 129 54.84 -46.49 75.73
C SER A 129 55.19 -45.30 74.85
N LYS A 130 56.32 -44.62 75.07
CA LYS A 130 56.84 -43.59 74.16
C LYS A 130 57.18 -44.14 72.76
N GLY A 131 57.72 -45.36 72.68
CA GLY A 131 57.98 -46.05 71.41
C GLY A 131 56.71 -46.46 70.66
N ARG A 132 55.66 -46.87 71.38
CA ARG A 132 54.31 -47.11 70.82
C ARG A 132 53.64 -45.80 70.38
N GLN A 133 53.79 -44.71 71.15
CA GLN A 133 53.31 -43.37 70.80
C GLN A 133 53.98 -42.83 69.53
N GLY A 134 55.31 -42.99 69.42
CA GLY A 134 56.07 -42.60 68.23
C GLY A 134 55.59 -43.34 66.99
N ARG A 135 55.45 -44.68 67.06
CA ARG A 135 54.92 -45.50 65.96
C ARG A 135 53.46 -45.17 65.61
N HIS A 136 52.63 -44.87 66.62
CA HIS A 136 51.25 -44.43 66.41
C HIS A 136 51.21 -43.10 65.66
N ASN A 137 51.98 -42.11 66.11
CA ASN A 137 52.06 -40.80 65.45
C ASN A 137 52.62 -40.92 64.03
N GLU A 138 53.61 -41.78 63.81
CA GLU A 138 54.16 -42.06 62.49
C GLU A 138 53.12 -42.72 61.57
N ALA A 139 52.31 -43.66 62.07
CA ALA A 139 51.20 -44.25 61.32
C ALA A 139 50.09 -43.25 60.97
N VAL A 140 49.79 -42.29 61.87
CA VAL A 140 48.84 -41.20 61.60
C VAL A 140 49.39 -40.22 60.57
N VAL A 141 50.68 -39.87 60.65
CA VAL A 141 51.33 -39.00 59.65
C VAL A 141 51.35 -39.71 58.28
N MET A 142 51.64 -41.00 58.24
CA MET A 142 51.54 -41.79 57.01
C MET A 142 50.12 -41.80 56.43
N MET A 143 49.08 -41.97 57.26
CA MET A 143 47.68 -41.86 56.84
C MET A 143 47.42 -40.50 56.17
N GLN A 144 47.82 -39.40 56.83
CA GLN A 144 47.63 -38.05 56.32
C GLN A 144 48.40 -37.81 55.01
N GLN A 145 49.60 -38.39 54.87
CA GLN A 145 50.36 -38.35 53.62
C GLN A 145 49.68 -39.15 52.50
N GLU A 146 49.18 -40.37 52.76
CA GLU A 146 48.42 -41.16 51.79
C GLU A 146 47.14 -40.42 51.35
N LEU A 147 46.41 -39.79 52.29
CA LEU A 147 45.25 -38.96 51.98
C LEU A 147 45.60 -37.72 51.14
N ALA A 148 46.74 -37.07 51.43
CA ALA A 148 47.23 -35.94 50.65
C ALA A 148 47.65 -36.35 49.22
N CYS A 149 48.24 -37.53 49.05
CA CYS A 149 48.53 -38.11 47.73
C CYS A 149 47.25 -38.36 46.94
N ILE A 150 46.22 -38.96 47.55
CA ILE A 150 44.90 -39.13 46.93
C ILE A 150 44.31 -37.78 46.52
N GLY A 151 44.44 -36.75 47.38
CA GLY A 151 44.01 -35.39 47.08
C GLY A 151 44.65 -34.83 45.80
N ARG A 152 45.98 -34.91 45.68
CA ARG A 152 46.73 -34.42 44.51
C ARG A 152 46.40 -35.20 43.22
N GLU A 153 46.26 -36.52 43.31
CA GLU A 153 45.84 -37.35 42.17
C GLU A 153 44.46 -36.92 41.65
N MET A 154 43.49 -36.74 42.56
CA MET A 154 42.14 -36.35 42.18
C MET A 154 42.07 -34.94 41.61
N GLU A 155 42.84 -34.00 42.17
CA GLU A 155 42.95 -32.63 41.64
C GLU A 155 43.49 -32.63 40.21
N HIS A 156 44.48 -33.47 39.90
CA HIS A 156 44.98 -33.63 38.54
C HIS A 156 43.89 -34.14 37.57
N PHE A 157 43.13 -35.18 37.95
CA PHE A 157 42.04 -35.69 37.11
C PHE A 157 40.92 -34.67 36.90
N ILE A 158 40.59 -33.88 37.92
CA ILE A 158 39.59 -32.81 37.83
C ILE A 158 40.07 -31.73 36.84
N LEU A 159 41.31 -31.27 36.97
CA LEU A 159 41.89 -30.25 36.08
C LEU A 159 41.99 -30.73 34.64
N GLU A 160 42.36 -31.99 34.41
CA GLU A 160 42.40 -32.58 33.07
C GLU A 160 41.00 -32.60 32.43
N THR A 161 39.98 -32.98 33.21
CA THR A 161 38.59 -33.02 32.74
C THR A 161 38.04 -31.61 32.46
N GLU A 162 38.36 -30.64 33.33
CA GLU A 162 37.95 -29.24 33.18
C GLU A 162 38.59 -28.60 31.93
N THR A 163 39.90 -28.80 31.73
CA THR A 163 40.63 -28.29 30.55
C THR A 163 40.10 -28.90 29.25
N LEU A 164 39.78 -30.20 29.24
CA LEU A 164 39.13 -30.86 28.10
C LEU A 164 37.73 -30.28 27.80
N LEU A 165 36.94 -29.96 28.83
CA LEU A 165 35.65 -29.32 28.60
C LEU A 165 35.83 -27.90 28.06
N LEU A 166 36.71 -27.10 28.67
CA LEU A 166 36.96 -25.72 28.26
C LEU A 166 37.38 -25.62 26.79
N THR A 167 38.24 -26.52 26.32
CA THR A 167 38.65 -26.56 24.90
C THR A 167 37.46 -26.86 23.99
N LYS A 168 36.69 -27.92 24.27
CA LYS A 168 35.46 -28.25 23.51
C LYS A 168 34.46 -27.10 23.47
N LEU A 169 34.23 -26.43 24.61
CA LEU A 169 33.32 -25.29 24.70
C LEU A 169 33.84 -24.08 23.88
N SER A 170 35.15 -23.84 23.89
CA SER A 170 35.76 -22.75 23.11
C SER A 170 35.66 -23.00 21.59
N GLU A 171 35.82 -24.24 21.14
CA GLU A 171 35.68 -24.62 19.75
C GLU A 171 34.24 -24.48 19.25
N SER A 172 33.27 -24.91 20.07
CA SER A 172 31.84 -24.69 19.84
C SER A 172 31.51 -23.19 19.74
N ASN A 173 32.02 -22.37 20.67
CA ASN A 173 31.83 -20.92 20.61
C ASN A 173 32.33 -20.33 19.28
N ARG A 174 33.51 -20.76 18.81
CA ARG A 174 34.08 -20.31 17.53
C ARG A 174 33.24 -20.76 16.34
N LYS A 175 32.71 -21.98 16.35
CA LYS A 175 31.78 -22.47 15.31
C LYS A 175 30.51 -21.63 15.24
N ILE A 176 29.88 -21.38 16.38
CA ILE A 176 28.65 -20.57 16.46
C ILE A 176 28.90 -19.14 15.96
N GLU A 177 30.03 -18.52 16.33
CA GLU A 177 30.40 -17.19 15.83
C GLU A 177 30.60 -17.17 14.31
N LEU A 178 31.23 -18.20 13.72
CA LEU A 178 31.38 -18.30 12.27
C LEU A 178 30.04 -18.45 11.54
N LEU A 179 29.08 -19.18 12.14
CA LEU A 179 27.73 -19.29 11.58
C LEU A 179 27.00 -17.94 11.65
N LEU A 180 27.08 -17.23 12.78
CA LEU A 180 26.45 -15.91 12.93
C LEU A 180 27.05 -14.84 12.02
N LYS A 181 28.36 -14.87 11.75
CA LYS A 181 29.01 -13.93 10.82
C LYS A 181 28.40 -13.96 9.42
N LYS A 182 27.86 -15.10 8.99
CA LYS A 182 27.21 -15.24 7.67
C LYS A 182 25.92 -14.43 7.53
N ILE A 183 25.29 -14.07 8.65
CA ILE A 183 24.00 -13.34 8.70
C ILE A 183 24.15 -11.93 9.29
N GLU A 184 25.39 -11.46 9.47
CA GLU A 184 25.67 -10.20 10.16
C GLU A 184 25.62 -8.98 9.24
N CYS A 185 25.97 -9.16 7.96
CA CYS A 185 25.97 -8.11 6.94
C CYS A 185 24.67 -8.08 6.14
N ASP A 186 24.08 -6.90 5.97
CA ASP A 186 22.80 -6.73 5.28
C ASP A 186 22.88 -7.04 3.77
N SER A 187 24.04 -6.82 3.16
CA SER A 187 24.30 -7.18 1.75
C SER A 187 24.28 -8.68 1.49
N ASP A 188 24.63 -9.50 2.49
CA ASP A 188 24.60 -10.96 2.36
C ASP A 188 23.16 -11.49 2.53
N LEU A 189 22.30 -10.77 3.28
CA LEU A 189 20.90 -11.16 3.54
C LEU A 189 20.06 -11.24 2.26
N GLU A 190 20.38 -10.47 1.21
CA GLU A 190 19.63 -10.49 -0.06
C GLU A 190 19.70 -11.84 -0.77
N ALA A 191 20.81 -12.57 -0.62
CA ALA A 191 21.03 -13.87 -1.23
C ALA A 191 20.51 -15.04 -0.37
N PHE A 192 20.14 -14.80 0.89
CA PHE A 192 19.67 -15.85 1.79
C PHE A 192 18.20 -16.20 1.53
N SER A 193 17.92 -17.51 1.53
CA SER A 193 16.55 -18.03 1.58
C SER A 193 16.12 -18.30 3.03
N ILE A 194 14.80 -18.32 3.26
CA ILE A 194 14.24 -18.71 4.56
C ILE A 194 14.67 -20.13 4.98
N GLU A 195 14.90 -21.03 4.02
CA GLU A 195 15.35 -22.40 4.24
C GLU A 195 16.82 -22.42 4.69
N SER A 196 17.65 -21.53 4.13
CA SER A 196 19.03 -21.32 4.57
C SER A 196 19.10 -20.80 6.01
N PHE A 197 18.18 -19.91 6.43
CA PHE A 197 18.05 -19.50 7.84
C PHE A 197 17.64 -20.65 8.76
N GLY A 198 16.74 -21.51 8.29
CA GLY A 198 16.34 -22.74 9.01
C GLY A 198 17.52 -23.67 9.22
N GLN A 199 18.25 -24.00 8.15
CA GLN A 199 19.45 -24.85 8.22
C GLN A 199 20.52 -24.28 9.16
N LEU A 200 20.76 -22.97 9.12
CA LEU A 200 21.72 -22.32 10.01
C LEU A 200 21.31 -22.46 11.49
N TRP A 201 20.01 -22.36 11.79
CA TRP A 201 19.52 -22.58 13.15
C TRP A 201 19.57 -24.04 13.57
N ASP A 202 19.30 -24.97 12.65
CA ASP A 202 19.42 -26.41 12.92
C ASP A 202 20.87 -26.79 13.25
N ASP A 203 21.84 -26.25 12.51
CA ASP A 203 23.29 -26.43 12.78
C ASP A 203 23.68 -25.88 14.17
N ILE A 204 23.19 -24.69 14.54
CA ILE A 204 23.42 -24.11 15.88
C ILE A 204 22.77 -24.99 16.96
N THR A 205 21.54 -25.46 16.73
CA THR A 205 20.80 -26.29 17.68
C THR A 205 21.51 -27.63 17.89
N GLN A 206 22.05 -28.23 16.83
CA GLN A 206 22.84 -29.45 16.91
C GLN A 206 24.13 -29.24 17.73
N ASP A 207 24.85 -28.14 17.52
CA ASP A 207 26.07 -27.83 18.29
C ASP A 207 25.74 -27.59 19.78
N LEU A 208 24.64 -26.91 20.09
CA LEU A 208 24.15 -26.74 21.47
C LEU A 208 23.74 -28.07 22.12
N LEU A 209 23.16 -29.01 21.37
CA LEU A 209 22.88 -30.36 21.86
C LEU A 209 24.16 -31.11 22.22
N HIS A 210 25.20 -31.03 21.39
CA HIS A 210 26.52 -31.58 21.71
C HIS A 210 27.12 -30.93 22.96
N ARG A 211 26.97 -29.61 23.11
CA ARG A 211 27.45 -28.87 24.29
C ARG A 211 26.82 -29.38 25.59
N ARG A 212 25.49 -29.57 25.59
CA ARG A 212 24.77 -30.17 26.73
C ARG A 212 25.21 -31.60 27.02
N GLN A 213 25.54 -32.37 25.98
CA GLN A 213 26.05 -33.72 26.16
C GLN A 213 27.44 -33.73 26.81
N TRP A 214 28.36 -32.86 26.40
CA TRP A 214 29.67 -32.73 27.05
C TRP A 214 29.58 -32.28 28.50
N ILE A 215 28.65 -31.38 28.84
CA ILE A 215 28.40 -30.97 30.23
C ILE A 215 27.92 -32.15 31.09
N ARG A 216 27.02 -32.99 30.55
CA ARG A 216 26.56 -34.21 31.23
C ARG A 216 27.67 -35.24 31.40
N GLU A 217 28.47 -35.47 30.38
CA GLU A 217 29.64 -36.37 30.43
C GLU A 217 30.66 -35.90 31.49
N MET A 218 30.88 -34.59 31.61
CA MET A 218 31.72 -34.02 32.67
C MET A 218 31.14 -34.28 34.07
N ASP A 219 29.84 -34.03 34.28
CA ASP A 219 29.20 -34.30 35.57
C ASP A 219 29.31 -35.79 35.98
N GLU A 220 29.08 -36.70 35.03
CA GLU A 220 29.22 -38.14 35.28
C GLU A 220 30.66 -38.53 35.61
N THR A 221 31.66 -37.96 34.93
CA THR A 221 33.08 -38.25 35.18
C THR A 221 33.56 -37.70 36.52
N LEU A 222 33.18 -36.47 36.88
CA LEU A 222 33.48 -35.89 38.19
C LEU A 222 32.84 -36.69 39.33
N ASN A 223 31.59 -37.13 39.16
CA ASN A 223 30.93 -38.01 40.12
C ASN A 223 31.64 -39.37 40.25
N LYS A 224 32.12 -39.96 39.14
CA LYS A 224 32.93 -41.20 39.17
C LYS A 224 34.23 -40.99 39.93
N TYR A 225 34.93 -39.86 39.74
CA TYR A 225 36.15 -39.55 40.50
C TYR A 225 35.88 -39.40 42.00
N GLU A 226 34.79 -38.74 42.40
CA GLU A 226 34.45 -38.62 43.82
C GLU A 226 34.01 -39.96 44.45
N VAL A 227 33.38 -40.85 43.70
CA VAL A 227 33.13 -42.23 44.16
C VAL A 227 34.43 -43.01 44.33
N ALA A 228 35.34 -42.93 43.35
CA ALA A 228 36.65 -43.58 43.42
C ALA A 228 37.51 -43.03 44.58
N ARG A 229 37.45 -41.71 44.82
CA ARG A 229 38.09 -41.04 45.96
C ARG A 229 37.58 -41.58 47.28
N ALA A 230 36.26 -41.70 47.44
CA ALA A 230 35.64 -42.24 48.64
C ALA A 230 36.10 -43.69 48.93
N GLU A 231 36.18 -44.55 47.90
CA GLU A 231 36.65 -45.93 48.07
C GLU A 231 38.16 -46.00 48.41
N LYS A 232 39.02 -45.22 47.73
CA LYS A 232 40.46 -45.14 48.08
C LYS A 232 40.66 -44.67 49.53
N ILE A 233 39.93 -43.64 49.98
CA ILE A 233 40.04 -43.14 51.35
C ILE A 233 39.56 -44.18 52.36
N LYS A 234 38.47 -44.89 52.07
CA LYS A 234 37.96 -45.99 52.91
C LYS A 234 38.99 -47.10 53.07
N ASP A 235 39.73 -47.46 52.03
CA ASP A 235 40.79 -48.47 52.11
C ASP A 235 41.99 -47.98 52.95
N VAL A 236 42.39 -46.72 52.82
CA VAL A 236 43.41 -46.08 53.68
C VAL A 236 42.96 -46.10 55.14
N LEU A 237 41.74 -45.67 55.46
CA LEU A 237 41.21 -45.66 56.82
C LEU A 237 41.16 -47.08 57.43
N LYS A 238 40.75 -48.10 56.65
CA LYS A 238 40.77 -49.50 57.10
C LYS A 238 42.19 -50.00 57.38
N LYS A 239 43.15 -49.70 56.49
CA LYS A 239 44.56 -50.07 56.65
C LYS A 239 45.16 -49.42 57.89
N CYS A 240 44.91 -48.12 58.08
CA CYS A 240 45.34 -47.38 59.26
C CYS A 240 44.71 -47.90 60.54
N THR A 241 43.42 -48.25 60.53
CA THR A 241 42.74 -48.85 61.70
C THR A 241 43.47 -50.12 62.16
N LYS A 242 43.78 -51.03 61.23
CA LYS A 242 44.53 -52.27 61.53
C LYS A 242 45.93 -51.99 62.08
N ILE A 243 46.67 -51.07 61.46
CA ILE A 243 48.03 -50.71 61.91
C ILE A 243 48.00 -50.09 63.31
N LEU A 244 47.01 -49.24 63.61
CA LEU A 244 46.86 -48.61 64.92
C LEU A 244 46.45 -49.64 66.00
N GLU A 245 45.59 -50.61 65.66
CA GLU A 245 45.24 -51.75 66.52
C GLU A 245 46.47 -52.61 66.83
N ASP A 246 47.31 -52.92 65.83
CA ASP A 246 48.53 -53.73 65.98
C ASP A 246 49.62 -53.04 66.83
N ILE A 247 49.71 -51.70 66.79
CA ILE A 247 50.65 -50.93 67.61
C ILE A 247 50.26 -50.97 69.10
N ALA A 248 48.97 -51.17 69.41
CA ALA A 248 48.39 -51.29 70.76
C ALA A 248 48.88 -50.19 71.72
N TYR A 249 48.89 -48.94 71.22
CA TYR A 249 49.19 -47.74 72.00
C TYR A 249 47.95 -47.21 72.74
N LEU A 250 46.81 -47.19 72.03
CA LEU A 250 45.49 -46.82 72.54
C LEU A 250 44.61 -48.07 72.69
N LEU A 251 43.56 -48.00 73.52
CA LEU A 251 42.57 -49.07 73.57
C LEU A 251 41.77 -49.11 72.26
N PRO A 252 41.34 -50.30 71.78
CA PRO A 252 40.54 -50.44 70.56
C PRO A 252 39.34 -49.47 70.45
N PRO A 253 38.51 -49.24 71.50
CA PRO A 253 37.45 -48.23 71.44
C PRO A 253 37.92 -46.80 71.17
N ASP A 254 39.10 -46.41 71.66
CA ASP A 254 39.65 -45.06 71.43
C ASP A 254 40.21 -44.91 70.00
N ILE A 255 40.79 -45.97 69.44
CA ILE A 255 41.21 -46.03 68.03
C ILE A 255 40.00 -45.90 67.11
N HIS A 256 38.91 -46.61 67.40
CA HIS A 256 37.67 -46.49 66.64
C HIS A 256 37.04 -45.09 66.73
N ARG A 257 37.07 -44.42 67.91
CA ARG A 257 36.60 -43.03 68.04
C ARG A 257 37.45 -42.07 67.21
N PHE A 258 38.77 -42.24 67.21
CA PHE A 258 39.67 -41.42 66.38
C PHE A 258 39.36 -41.58 64.89
N VAL A 259 39.32 -42.82 64.39
CA VAL A 259 39.01 -43.11 62.98
C VAL A 259 37.61 -42.63 62.60
N HIS A 260 36.63 -42.73 63.51
CA HIS A 260 35.29 -42.22 63.28
C HIS A 260 35.26 -40.69 63.11
N ASN A 261 35.98 -39.95 63.96
CA ASN A 261 36.07 -38.50 63.85
C ASN A 261 36.75 -38.07 62.55
N GLU A 262 37.85 -38.73 62.16
CA GLU A 262 38.52 -38.49 60.87
C GLU A 262 37.62 -38.81 59.68
N ALA A 263 36.94 -39.97 59.71
CA ALA A 263 35.97 -40.34 58.68
C ALA A 263 34.81 -39.35 58.58
N MET A 264 34.33 -38.81 59.71
CA MET A 264 33.28 -37.79 59.74
C MET A 264 33.73 -36.50 59.06
N MET A 265 34.93 -36.00 59.38
CA MET A 265 35.50 -34.80 58.74
C MET A 265 35.68 -34.98 57.23
N ILE A 266 36.21 -36.13 56.82
CA ILE A 266 36.39 -36.47 55.40
C ILE A 266 35.04 -36.59 54.69
N ASN A 267 34.05 -37.25 55.30
CA ASN A 267 32.72 -37.37 54.72
C ASN A 267 32.04 -36.02 54.53
N GLN A 268 32.23 -35.08 55.48
CA GLN A 268 31.74 -33.70 55.31
C GLN A 268 32.39 -33.03 54.10
N ALA A 269 33.70 -33.20 53.90
CA ALA A 269 34.40 -32.67 52.72
C ALA A 269 33.92 -33.32 51.41
N LEU A 270 33.75 -34.66 51.37
CA LEU A 270 33.21 -35.36 50.20
C LEU A 270 31.79 -34.89 49.84
N LEU A 271 30.94 -34.67 50.85
CA LEU A 271 29.60 -34.11 50.65
C LEU A 271 29.66 -32.67 50.11
N ALA A 272 30.57 -31.85 50.63
CA ALA A 272 30.78 -30.49 50.12
C ALA A 272 31.24 -30.52 48.65
N ASN A 273 32.15 -31.41 48.28
CA ASN A 273 32.60 -31.60 46.89
C ASN A 273 31.46 -32.04 45.98
N ARG A 274 30.66 -33.03 46.38
CA ARG A 274 29.48 -33.47 45.60
C ARG A 274 28.48 -32.34 45.40
N ARG A 275 28.23 -31.51 46.42
CA ARG A 275 27.40 -30.30 46.29
C ARG A 275 28.02 -29.29 45.32
N ALA A 276 29.34 -29.12 45.35
CA ALA A 276 30.05 -28.23 44.43
C ALA A 276 29.96 -28.73 42.98
N ILE A 277 30.13 -30.04 42.73
CA ILE A 277 29.95 -30.66 41.40
C ILE A 277 28.52 -30.44 40.89
N ALA A 278 27.51 -30.74 41.71
CA ALA A 278 26.11 -30.51 41.34
C ALA A 278 25.82 -29.03 41.05
N LYS A 279 26.38 -28.11 41.85
CA LYS A 279 26.25 -26.67 41.62
C LYS A 279 26.94 -26.22 40.33
N LEU A 280 28.12 -26.77 40.03
CA LEU A 280 28.84 -26.52 38.78
C LEU A 280 28.00 -26.96 37.57
N PHE A 281 27.44 -28.17 37.61
CA PHE A 281 26.56 -28.69 36.56
C PHE A 281 25.37 -27.76 36.32
N VAL A 282 24.66 -27.36 37.39
CA VAL A 282 23.51 -26.44 37.29
C VAL A 282 23.93 -25.10 36.70
N ASN A 283 25.03 -24.51 37.17
CA ASN A 283 25.52 -23.23 36.66
C ASN A 283 25.92 -23.31 35.17
N LEU A 284 26.58 -24.39 34.76
CA LEU A 284 26.98 -24.60 33.36
C LEU A 284 25.78 -24.79 32.45
N MET A 285 24.78 -25.56 32.89
CA MET A 285 23.53 -25.75 32.17
C MET A 285 22.73 -24.44 32.08
N GLU A 286 22.66 -23.66 33.16
CA GLU A 286 21.99 -22.35 33.15
C GLU A 286 22.68 -21.38 32.20
N ALA A 287 24.02 -21.32 32.23
CA ALA A 287 24.79 -20.49 31.30
C ALA A 287 24.60 -20.92 29.83
N ASP A 288 24.50 -22.22 29.57
CA ASP A 288 24.20 -22.78 28.24
C ASP A 288 22.82 -22.35 27.74
N LEU A 289 21.79 -22.50 28.58
CA LEU A 289 20.42 -22.11 28.24
C LEU A 289 20.29 -20.60 28.03
N LYS A 290 20.95 -19.77 28.86
CA LYS A 290 21.01 -18.32 28.66
C LYS A 290 21.67 -17.97 27.32
N LYS A 291 22.73 -18.68 26.96
CA LYS A 291 23.39 -18.51 25.66
C LYS A 291 22.46 -18.90 24.51
N GLU A 292 21.81 -20.06 24.57
CA GLU A 292 20.83 -20.50 23.58
C GLU A 292 19.72 -19.45 23.36
N LEU A 293 19.17 -18.90 24.44
CA LEU A 293 18.18 -17.82 24.37
C LEU A 293 18.74 -16.59 23.65
N SER A 294 19.96 -16.15 24.00
CA SER A 294 20.58 -14.99 23.34
C SER A 294 20.82 -15.22 21.85
N LEU A 295 21.22 -16.43 21.46
CA LEU A 295 21.41 -16.81 20.06
C LEU A 295 20.08 -16.88 19.33
N ARG A 296 19.05 -17.42 19.98
CA ARG A 296 17.69 -17.49 19.46
C ARG A 296 17.15 -16.10 19.16
N PHE A 297 17.30 -15.15 20.07
CA PHE A 297 16.87 -13.77 19.85
C PHE A 297 17.62 -13.12 18.69
N LYS A 298 18.95 -13.23 18.66
CA LYS A 298 19.76 -12.71 17.53
C LYS A 298 19.31 -13.27 16.18
N TRP A 299 19.11 -14.58 16.09
CA TRP A 299 18.61 -15.22 14.88
C TRP A 299 17.20 -14.71 14.53
N GLN A 300 16.30 -14.60 15.52
CA GLN A 300 14.92 -14.14 15.28
C GLN A 300 14.90 -12.70 14.78
N ASP A 301 15.72 -11.83 15.34
CA ASP A 301 15.81 -10.43 14.92
C ASP A 301 16.38 -10.34 13.50
N ARG A 302 17.43 -11.09 13.17
CA ARG A 302 17.94 -11.15 11.78
C ARG A 302 16.93 -11.70 10.79
N VAL A 303 16.12 -12.69 11.17
CA VAL A 303 15.01 -13.17 10.33
C VAL A 303 13.95 -12.09 10.15
N LYS A 304 13.64 -11.28 11.17
CA LYS A 304 12.71 -10.14 11.02
C LYS A 304 13.28 -9.07 10.10
N ASP A 305 14.54 -8.70 10.27
CA ASP A 305 15.23 -7.70 9.44
C ASP A 305 15.23 -8.13 7.97
N TRP A 306 15.59 -9.39 7.70
CA TRP A 306 15.51 -9.98 6.37
C TRP A 306 14.10 -9.91 5.79
N LYS A 307 13.07 -10.23 6.58
CA LYS A 307 11.67 -10.14 6.12
C LYS A 307 11.26 -8.71 5.77
N ILE A 308 11.69 -7.72 6.55
CA ILE A 308 11.42 -6.30 6.28
C ILE A 308 12.12 -5.89 4.98
N MET A 309 13.40 -6.20 4.84
CA MET A 309 14.18 -5.88 3.65
C MET A 309 13.58 -6.48 2.37
N GLN A 310 13.10 -7.74 2.42
CA GLN A 310 12.44 -8.37 1.29
C GLN A 310 11.10 -7.70 0.93
N LYS A 311 10.32 -7.28 1.93
CA LYS A 311 9.10 -6.49 1.71
C LYS A 311 9.43 -5.17 1.03
N ASP A 312 10.39 -4.43 1.57
CA ASP A 312 10.81 -3.13 1.05
C ASP A 312 11.36 -3.24 -0.37
N TYR A 313 12.11 -4.29 -0.67
CA TYR A 313 12.59 -4.58 -2.02
C TYR A 313 11.44 -4.80 -3.01
N VAL A 314 10.41 -5.57 -2.64
CA VAL A 314 9.22 -5.79 -3.49
C VAL A 314 8.46 -4.48 -3.71
N VAL A 315 8.25 -3.69 -2.66
CA VAL A 315 7.60 -2.37 -2.75
C VAL A 315 8.40 -1.44 -3.66
N HIS A 316 9.72 -1.37 -3.48
CA HIS A 316 10.59 -0.53 -4.30
C HIS A 316 10.61 -0.98 -5.77
N SER A 317 10.66 -2.29 -6.03
CA SER A 317 10.57 -2.85 -7.37
C SER A 317 9.25 -2.46 -8.06
N PHE A 318 8.14 -2.52 -7.33
CA PHE A 318 6.83 -2.11 -7.84
C PHE A 318 6.77 -0.60 -8.12
N ARG A 319 7.30 0.25 -7.22
CA ARG A 319 7.41 1.70 -7.46
C ARG A 319 8.22 2.01 -8.71
N LYS A 320 9.32 1.29 -8.94
CA LYS A 320 10.14 1.44 -10.15
C LYS A 320 9.39 1.02 -11.41
N PHE A 321 8.58 -0.05 -11.33
CA PHE A 321 7.70 -0.46 -12.42
C PHE A 321 6.63 0.61 -12.73
N MET A 322 5.96 1.15 -11.71
CA MET A 322 4.97 2.23 -11.87
C MET A 322 5.59 3.51 -12.44
N ALA A 323 6.84 3.80 -12.11
CA ALA A 323 7.58 4.96 -12.63
C ALA A 323 8.18 4.72 -14.03
N SER A 324 7.97 3.54 -14.64
CA SER A 324 8.46 3.27 -15.98
C SER A 324 7.68 4.07 -17.03
N GLU A 325 8.38 4.48 -18.08
CA GLU A 325 7.79 5.26 -19.18
C GLU A 325 6.70 4.46 -19.91
N GLU A 326 6.81 3.12 -19.94
CA GLU A 326 5.82 2.23 -20.55
C GLU A 326 4.45 2.31 -19.86
N ILE A 327 4.45 2.56 -18.55
CA ILE A 327 3.23 2.64 -17.74
C ILE A 327 2.73 4.08 -17.61
N GLN A 328 3.61 5.04 -17.37
CA GLN A 328 3.25 6.45 -17.24
C GLN A 328 2.80 7.05 -18.58
N ASN A 329 3.48 6.71 -19.67
CA ASN A 329 3.27 7.30 -20.97
C ASN A 329 3.26 6.22 -22.07
N PRO A 330 2.20 5.41 -22.15
CA PRO A 330 2.18 4.23 -23.01
C PRO A 330 2.49 4.58 -24.48
N PRO A 331 3.47 3.91 -25.12
CA PRO A 331 3.91 4.26 -26.47
C PRO A 331 2.80 4.08 -27.51
N GLU A 332 1.87 3.15 -27.29
CA GLU A 332 0.72 2.97 -28.17
C GLU A 332 -0.26 4.13 -28.11
N VAL A 333 -0.45 4.75 -26.93
CA VAL A 333 -1.29 5.95 -26.79
C VAL A 333 -0.66 7.11 -27.56
N LYS A 334 0.65 7.33 -27.41
CA LYS A 334 1.38 8.36 -28.18
C LYS A 334 1.22 8.16 -29.68
N ARG A 335 1.38 6.92 -30.17
CA ARG A 335 1.20 6.59 -31.58
C ARG A 335 -0.23 6.86 -32.06
N ASP A 336 -1.23 6.50 -31.27
CA ASP A 336 -2.64 6.68 -31.65
C ASP A 336 -3.04 8.16 -31.65
N LEU A 337 -2.51 8.98 -30.73
CA LEU A 337 -2.65 10.44 -30.74
C LEU A 337 -1.99 11.08 -31.97
N GLU A 338 -0.77 10.65 -32.32
CA GLU A 338 -0.10 11.13 -33.53
C GLU A 338 -0.87 10.77 -34.81
N ASN A 339 -1.45 9.57 -34.85
CA ASN A 339 -2.27 9.12 -35.97
C ASN A 339 -3.57 9.93 -36.05
N MET A 340 -4.25 10.14 -34.92
CA MET A 340 -5.45 10.99 -34.84
C MET A 340 -5.14 12.39 -35.39
N LYS A 341 -4.05 13.02 -34.94
CA LYS A 341 -3.65 14.36 -35.41
C LYS A 341 -3.40 14.40 -36.92
N LYS A 342 -2.70 13.40 -37.48
CA LYS A 342 -2.43 13.32 -38.93
C LYS A 342 -3.72 13.16 -39.74
N GLU A 343 -4.65 12.34 -39.27
CA GLU A 343 -5.93 12.13 -39.94
C GLU A 343 -6.85 13.35 -39.81
N GLN A 344 -6.90 14.01 -38.66
CA GLN A 344 -7.61 15.28 -38.47
C GLN A 344 -7.11 16.35 -39.44
N ILE A 345 -5.80 16.55 -39.60
CA ILE A 345 -5.24 17.49 -40.58
C ILE A 345 -5.69 17.18 -42.01
N SER A 346 -5.76 15.89 -42.38
CA SER A 346 -6.24 15.45 -43.70
C SER A 346 -7.73 15.74 -43.89
N LEU A 347 -8.55 15.50 -42.86
CA LEU A 347 -9.98 15.78 -42.88
C LEU A 347 -10.27 17.28 -42.90
N ASP A 348 -9.51 18.07 -42.15
CA ASP A 348 -9.61 19.53 -42.15
C ASP A 348 -9.21 20.12 -43.50
N SER A 349 -8.18 19.57 -44.15
CA SER A 349 -7.87 19.97 -45.52
C SER A 349 -9.03 19.72 -46.49
N GLN A 350 -9.79 18.63 -46.31
CA GLN A 350 -11.00 18.37 -47.11
C GLN A 350 -12.13 19.35 -46.75
N ARG A 351 -12.31 19.67 -45.47
CA ARG A 351 -13.28 20.64 -44.98
C ARG A 351 -13.01 22.02 -45.56
N MET A 352 -11.75 22.46 -45.54
CA MET A 352 -11.30 23.71 -46.14
C MET A 352 -11.56 23.79 -47.64
N LYS A 353 -11.42 22.69 -48.39
CA LYS A 353 -11.75 22.67 -49.83
C LYS A 353 -13.24 22.84 -50.08
N LEU A 354 -14.09 22.18 -49.28
CA LEU A 354 -15.55 22.36 -49.36
C LEU A 354 -15.96 23.78 -49.01
N LEU A 355 -15.35 24.36 -47.97
CA LEU A 355 -15.56 25.76 -47.63
C LEU A 355 -15.11 26.67 -48.77
N GLN A 356 -13.91 26.49 -49.34
CA GLN A 356 -13.43 27.32 -50.47
C GLN A 356 -14.36 27.27 -51.69
N HIS A 357 -14.97 26.12 -51.98
CA HIS A 357 -15.97 26.00 -53.04
C HIS A 357 -17.19 26.91 -52.81
N LEU A 358 -17.53 27.20 -51.54
CA LEU A 358 -18.61 28.13 -51.20
C LEU A 358 -18.28 29.58 -51.57
N SER A 359 -17.00 29.97 -51.61
CA SER A 359 -16.60 31.34 -52.00
C SER A 359 -16.93 31.67 -53.46
N ASP A 360 -17.05 30.65 -54.31
CA ASP A 360 -17.40 30.80 -55.72
C ASP A 360 -18.92 30.84 -55.95
N PHE A 361 -19.74 30.68 -54.89
CA PHE A 361 -21.19 30.71 -55.01
C PHE A 361 -21.72 32.12 -55.31
N LEU A 362 -22.14 32.31 -56.56
CA LEU A 362 -22.95 33.44 -56.98
C LEU A 362 -24.44 33.03 -57.07
N PRO A 363 -25.37 33.80 -56.47
CA PRO A 363 -26.81 33.54 -56.58
C PRO A 363 -27.33 33.47 -58.02
N SER A 364 -26.66 34.17 -58.95
CA SER A 364 -27.05 34.23 -60.35
C SER A 364 -26.76 32.97 -61.16
N THR A 365 -25.80 32.14 -60.72
CA THR A 365 -25.39 30.92 -61.42
C THR A 365 -25.83 29.64 -60.70
N HIS A 366 -26.03 29.70 -59.39
CA HIS A 366 -26.27 28.51 -58.56
C HIS A 366 -27.73 28.36 -58.15
N LYS A 367 -28.17 27.11 -58.02
CA LYS A 367 -29.52 26.78 -57.59
C LYS A 367 -29.55 26.32 -56.14
N LYS A 368 -30.72 26.44 -55.51
CA LYS A 368 -30.98 25.94 -54.16
C LYS A 368 -30.57 24.47 -53.95
N ALA A 369 -30.70 23.63 -54.97
CA ALA A 369 -30.28 22.23 -54.90
C ALA A 369 -28.77 22.05 -54.67
N GLU A 370 -27.94 22.90 -55.27
CA GLU A 370 -26.47 22.82 -55.16
C GLU A 370 -25.97 23.24 -53.78
N ILE A 371 -26.62 24.24 -53.16
CA ILE A 371 -26.32 24.65 -51.78
C ILE A 371 -26.73 23.56 -50.77
N ASN A 372 -27.85 22.88 -51.02
CA ASN A 372 -28.28 21.76 -50.19
C ASN A 372 -27.29 20.60 -50.28
N GLU A 373 -26.86 20.22 -51.49
CA GLU A 373 -25.88 19.14 -51.70
C GLU A 373 -24.52 19.48 -51.07
N TRP A 374 -24.09 20.73 -51.18
CA TRP A 374 -22.89 21.22 -50.49
C TRP A 374 -23.01 21.10 -48.97
N TYR A 375 -24.13 21.51 -48.39
CA TYR A 375 -24.37 21.44 -46.95
C TYR A 375 -24.46 20.00 -46.44
N GLU A 376 -25.12 19.12 -47.19
CA GLU A 376 -25.16 17.68 -46.90
C GLU A 376 -23.75 17.07 -46.92
N SER A 377 -22.92 17.46 -47.90
CA SER A 377 -21.53 17.02 -47.99
C SER A 377 -20.67 17.50 -46.82
N LEU A 378 -20.83 18.76 -46.42
CA LEU A 378 -20.13 19.34 -45.26
C LEU A 378 -20.55 18.66 -43.95
N THR A 379 -21.85 18.44 -43.77
CA THR A 379 -22.41 17.76 -42.60
C THR A 379 -21.93 16.30 -42.53
N ALA A 380 -21.88 15.61 -43.67
CA ALA A 380 -21.34 14.25 -43.74
C ALA A 380 -19.84 14.20 -43.40
N LEU A 381 -19.07 15.21 -43.80
CA LEU A 381 -17.65 15.31 -43.45
C LEU A 381 -17.45 15.57 -41.95
N ASN A 382 -18.21 16.48 -41.34
CA ASN A 382 -18.15 16.75 -39.90
C ASN A 382 -18.46 15.48 -39.11
N LYS A 383 -19.53 14.75 -39.48
CA LYS A 383 -19.85 13.44 -38.87
C LYS A 383 -18.71 12.43 -39.01
N ARG A 384 -17.95 12.47 -40.11
CA ARG A 384 -16.79 11.59 -40.31
C ARG A 384 -15.63 11.97 -39.38
N ILE A 385 -15.40 13.26 -39.14
CA ILE A 385 -14.43 13.77 -38.16
C ILE A 385 -14.83 13.28 -36.76
N ASP A 386 -16.07 13.49 -36.35
CA ASP A 386 -16.56 13.08 -35.03
C ASP A 386 -16.44 11.55 -34.84
N THR A 387 -16.85 10.78 -35.85
CA THR A 387 -16.72 9.31 -35.82
C THR A 387 -15.27 8.87 -35.69
N HIS A 388 -14.35 9.55 -36.39
CA HIS A 388 -12.92 9.26 -36.29
C HIS A 388 -12.35 9.59 -34.90
N ASN A 389 -12.71 10.74 -34.33
CA ASN A 389 -12.31 11.14 -32.98
C ASN A 389 -12.78 10.13 -31.93
N VAL A 390 -14.07 9.74 -31.98
CA VAL A 390 -14.65 8.71 -31.09
C VAL A 390 -13.93 7.36 -31.24
N GLN A 391 -13.64 6.93 -32.46
CA GLN A 391 -12.91 5.67 -32.69
C GLN A 391 -11.49 5.71 -32.11
N CYS A 392 -10.78 6.83 -32.27
CA CYS A 392 -9.44 6.98 -31.70
C CYS A 392 -9.47 7.04 -30.17
N MET A 393 -10.43 7.78 -29.58
CA MET A 393 -10.69 7.81 -28.14
C MET A 393 -10.93 6.40 -27.58
N MET A 394 -11.72 5.59 -28.27
CA MET A 394 -11.96 4.20 -27.89
C MET A 394 -10.67 3.37 -27.88
N ARG A 395 -9.79 3.54 -28.88
CA ARG A 395 -8.50 2.83 -28.90
C ARG A 395 -7.59 3.27 -27.76
N ILE A 396 -7.53 4.56 -27.46
CA ILE A 396 -6.75 5.10 -26.34
C ILE A 396 -7.26 4.53 -25.01
N ARG A 397 -8.58 4.52 -24.79
CA ARG A 397 -9.23 3.88 -23.63
C ARG A 397 -8.81 2.41 -23.47
N LEU A 398 -8.85 1.64 -24.56
CA LEU A 398 -8.43 0.24 -24.55
C LEU A 398 -6.93 0.07 -24.21
N HIS A 399 -6.08 0.98 -24.66
CA HIS A 399 -4.66 0.97 -24.31
C HIS A 399 -4.43 1.24 -22.83
N TYR A 400 -5.11 2.23 -22.23
CA TYR A 400 -5.05 2.46 -20.80
C TYR A 400 -5.62 1.29 -19.99
N GLU A 401 -6.72 0.67 -20.43
CA GLU A 401 -7.28 -0.52 -19.77
C GLU A 401 -6.29 -1.70 -19.79
N ARG A 402 -5.54 -1.87 -20.88
CA ARG A 402 -4.49 -2.89 -20.95
C ARG A 402 -3.35 -2.60 -19.96
N VAL A 403 -2.90 -1.35 -19.86
CA VAL A 403 -1.88 -0.93 -18.88
C VAL A 403 -2.37 -1.17 -17.45
N TRP A 404 -3.64 -0.89 -17.19
CA TRP A 404 -4.27 -1.20 -15.91
C TRP A 404 -4.23 -2.69 -15.58
N GLN A 405 -4.58 -3.56 -16.54
CA GLN A 405 -4.50 -5.01 -16.37
C GLN A 405 -3.05 -5.46 -16.10
N GLU A 406 -2.08 -4.90 -16.81
CA GLU A 406 -0.66 -5.16 -16.58
C GLU A 406 -0.25 -4.80 -15.15
N CYS A 407 -0.66 -3.63 -14.65
CA CYS A 407 -0.44 -3.20 -13.27
C CYS A 407 -1.03 -4.20 -12.26
N LEU A 408 -2.28 -4.63 -12.44
CA LEU A 408 -2.91 -5.63 -11.57
C LEU A 408 -2.19 -6.98 -11.62
N THR A 409 -1.69 -7.39 -12.79
CA THR A 409 -0.90 -8.62 -12.89
C THR A 409 0.42 -8.51 -12.15
N GLU A 410 1.08 -7.35 -12.16
CA GLU A 410 2.30 -7.10 -11.40
C GLU A 410 2.04 -7.06 -9.88
N VAL A 411 0.91 -6.49 -9.43
CA VAL A 411 0.47 -6.59 -8.02
C VAL A 411 0.38 -8.06 -7.60
N GLN A 412 -0.25 -8.89 -8.43
CA GLN A 412 -0.38 -10.33 -8.13
C GLN A 412 0.98 -11.05 -8.16
N LYS A 413 1.88 -10.70 -9.10
CA LYS A 413 3.27 -11.23 -9.12
C LYS A 413 4.02 -10.85 -7.85
N CYS A 414 3.87 -9.61 -7.37
CA CYS A 414 4.46 -9.16 -6.11
C CYS A 414 3.91 -9.94 -4.92
N LYS A 415 2.58 -10.13 -4.82
CA LYS A 415 1.94 -10.97 -3.78
C LYS A 415 2.50 -12.40 -3.83
N ASN A 416 2.55 -13.01 -5.00
CA ASN A 416 3.08 -14.37 -5.19
C ASN A 416 4.57 -14.46 -4.82
N LYS A 417 5.38 -13.44 -5.13
CA LYS A 417 6.80 -13.40 -4.75
C LYS A 417 6.99 -13.40 -3.23
N LEU A 418 6.21 -12.60 -2.50
CA LEU A 418 6.25 -12.56 -1.03
C LEU A 418 5.82 -13.88 -0.39
N LEU A 419 4.79 -14.54 -0.97
CA LEU A 419 4.29 -15.83 -0.50
C LEU A 419 5.27 -16.98 -0.79
N ASN A 420 5.84 -17.03 -1.99
CA ASN A 420 6.82 -18.05 -2.38
C ASN A 420 8.09 -17.98 -1.53
N LEU A 421 8.52 -16.76 -1.16
CA LEU A 421 9.63 -16.54 -0.25
C LEU A 421 9.29 -16.82 1.22
N LYS A 422 8.02 -17.15 1.55
CA LYS A 422 7.49 -17.36 2.92
C LYS A 422 7.81 -16.21 3.88
N VAL A 423 7.90 -14.99 3.34
CA VAL A 423 8.19 -13.77 4.12
C VAL A 423 6.97 -13.39 4.97
N CYS A 424 5.78 -13.51 4.38
CA CYS A 424 4.49 -13.09 4.96
C CYS A 424 3.46 -14.21 4.91
N THR A 425 2.45 -14.12 5.78
CA THR A 425 1.17 -14.82 5.56
C THR A 425 0.35 -14.11 4.48
N GLU A 426 -0.71 -14.74 3.98
CA GLU A 426 -1.58 -14.14 2.97
C GLU A 426 -2.20 -12.80 3.44
N GLU A 427 -2.68 -12.76 4.68
CA GLU A 427 -3.25 -11.54 5.27
C GLU A 427 -2.22 -10.41 5.43
N GLU A 428 -0.98 -10.75 5.77
CA GLU A 428 0.10 -9.77 5.88
C GLU A 428 0.55 -9.25 4.51
N ALA A 429 0.59 -10.13 3.50
CA ALA A 429 0.91 -9.73 2.14
C ALA A 429 -0.15 -8.74 1.62
N GLU A 430 -1.44 -8.98 1.89
CA GLU A 430 -2.52 -8.05 1.53
C GLU A 430 -2.38 -6.70 2.24
N LYS A 431 -2.04 -6.67 3.52
CA LYS A 431 -1.83 -5.41 4.25
C LYS A 431 -0.63 -4.60 3.75
N VAL A 432 0.42 -5.26 3.27
CA VAL A 432 1.62 -4.59 2.76
C VAL A 432 1.42 -4.10 1.32
N VAL A 433 0.80 -4.94 0.48
CA VAL A 433 0.67 -4.69 -0.96
C VAL A 433 -0.49 -3.74 -1.26
N ASN A 434 -1.67 -3.97 -0.68
CA ASN A 434 -2.89 -3.31 -1.12
C ASN A 434 -2.90 -1.78 -0.93
N PRO A 435 -2.60 -1.21 0.25
CA PRO A 435 -2.81 0.22 0.45
C PRO A 435 -1.91 1.09 -0.42
N GLU A 436 -0.61 0.80 -0.49
CA GLU A 436 0.31 1.61 -1.30
C GLU A 436 0.15 1.34 -2.81
N PHE A 437 -0.03 0.08 -3.21
CA PHE A 437 -0.03 -0.25 -4.64
C PHE A 437 -1.33 0.24 -5.29
N PHE A 438 -2.48 0.05 -4.65
CA PHE A 438 -3.75 0.56 -5.16
C PHE A 438 -3.83 2.08 -5.10
N GLN A 439 -3.13 2.76 -4.18
CA GLN A 439 -3.02 4.22 -4.24
C GLN A 439 -2.24 4.68 -5.48
N LEU A 440 -1.09 4.09 -5.77
CA LEU A 440 -0.29 4.44 -6.95
C LEU A 440 -1.05 4.16 -8.26
N ILE A 441 -1.67 2.99 -8.31
CA ILE A 441 -2.49 2.54 -9.43
C ILE A 441 -3.72 3.45 -9.59
N GLY A 442 -4.39 3.81 -8.49
CA GLY A 442 -5.55 4.71 -8.50
C GLY A 442 -5.20 6.12 -8.97
N ASN A 443 -4.06 6.68 -8.54
CA ASN A 443 -3.59 7.98 -9.01
C ASN A 443 -3.34 7.98 -10.53
N LEU A 444 -2.72 6.91 -11.05
CA LEU A 444 -2.49 6.75 -12.49
C LEU A 444 -3.81 6.66 -13.26
N GLN A 445 -4.77 5.89 -12.74
CA GLN A 445 -6.10 5.77 -13.33
C GLN A 445 -6.82 7.12 -13.38
N SER A 446 -6.85 7.86 -12.26
CA SER A 446 -7.49 9.17 -12.22
C SER A 446 -6.87 10.15 -13.22
N GLN A 447 -5.54 10.14 -13.37
CA GLN A 447 -4.88 10.98 -14.37
C GLN A 447 -5.37 10.65 -15.80
N PHE A 448 -5.42 9.36 -16.17
CA PHE A 448 -5.88 8.95 -17.50
C PHE A 448 -7.37 9.21 -17.73
N GLU A 449 -8.19 9.05 -16.69
CA GLU A 449 -9.63 9.36 -16.76
C GLU A 449 -9.84 10.86 -16.95
N GLU A 450 -9.12 11.72 -16.21
CA GLU A 450 -9.17 13.17 -16.35
C GLU A 450 -8.73 13.63 -17.75
N GLU A 451 -7.63 13.10 -18.28
CA GLU A 451 -7.16 13.41 -19.64
C GLU A 451 -8.18 13.01 -20.72
N LEU A 452 -8.80 11.84 -20.57
CA LEU A 452 -9.82 11.36 -21.51
C LEU A 452 -11.14 12.10 -21.39
N GLU A 453 -11.55 12.46 -20.17
CA GLU A 453 -12.77 13.23 -19.94
C GLU A 453 -12.64 14.63 -20.52
N GLN A 454 -11.49 15.29 -20.30
CA GLN A 454 -11.22 16.60 -20.90
C GLN A 454 -11.28 16.54 -22.42
N MET A 455 -10.65 15.54 -23.04
CA MET A 455 -10.67 15.38 -24.49
C MET A 455 -12.08 15.10 -25.05
N ASP A 456 -12.90 14.35 -24.32
CA ASP A 456 -14.29 14.06 -24.69
C ASP A 456 -15.15 15.35 -24.66
N ILE A 457 -15.00 16.17 -23.60
CA ILE A 457 -15.65 17.47 -23.47
C ILE A 457 -15.23 18.40 -24.60
N ASP A 458 -13.93 18.53 -24.85
CA ASP A 458 -13.40 19.41 -25.89
C ASP A 458 -13.91 19.01 -27.29
N PHE A 459 -13.98 17.71 -27.59
CA PHE A 459 -14.55 17.23 -28.84
C PHE A 459 -16.07 17.45 -28.93
N GLU A 460 -16.82 17.28 -27.84
CA GLU A 460 -18.26 17.51 -27.83
C GLU A 460 -18.58 19.00 -28.08
N ASP A 461 -17.83 19.90 -27.43
CA ASP A 461 -18.00 21.35 -27.60
C ASP A 461 -17.59 21.80 -29.01
N LEU A 462 -16.48 21.28 -29.54
CA LEU A 462 -16.06 21.55 -30.92
C LEU A 462 -17.09 21.07 -31.94
N ALA A 463 -17.68 19.89 -31.74
CA ALA A 463 -18.71 19.35 -32.62
C ALA A 463 -19.97 20.22 -32.61
N LYS A 464 -20.44 20.64 -31.42
CA LYS A 464 -21.60 21.56 -31.28
C LYS A 464 -21.34 22.90 -31.95
N LEU A 465 -20.17 23.50 -31.72
CA LEU A 465 -19.78 24.78 -32.32
C LEU A 465 -19.73 24.65 -33.85
N THR A 466 -19.10 23.59 -34.35
CA THR A 466 -18.98 23.34 -35.79
C THR A 466 -20.35 23.13 -36.44
N GLU A 467 -21.25 22.36 -35.82
CA GLU A 467 -22.61 22.16 -36.32
C GLU A 467 -23.38 23.48 -36.40
N GLN A 468 -23.32 24.29 -35.34
CA GLN A 468 -24.00 25.58 -35.30
C GLN A 468 -23.46 26.54 -36.37
N ASN A 469 -22.13 26.65 -36.50
CA ASN A 469 -21.47 27.47 -37.51
C ASN A 469 -21.84 27.04 -38.94
N CYS A 470 -21.85 25.73 -39.22
CA CYS A 470 -22.23 25.21 -40.54
C CYS A 470 -23.70 25.51 -40.87
N LYS A 471 -24.59 25.38 -39.88
CA LYS A 471 -26.02 25.66 -40.02
C LYS A 471 -26.29 27.14 -40.28
N ASP A 472 -25.61 28.03 -39.55
CA ASP A 472 -25.73 29.46 -39.75
C ASP A 472 -25.21 29.86 -41.13
N LEU A 473 -24.04 29.33 -41.54
CA LEU A 473 -23.48 29.55 -42.87
C LEU A 473 -24.45 29.11 -43.98
N TYR A 474 -25.02 27.91 -43.86
CA TYR A 474 -26.03 27.41 -44.80
C TYR A 474 -27.26 28.33 -44.87
N LYS A 475 -27.77 28.77 -43.72
CA LYS A 475 -28.89 29.72 -43.65
C LYS A 475 -28.55 31.03 -44.35
N TYR A 476 -27.34 31.55 -44.14
CA TYR A 476 -26.89 32.80 -44.76
C TYR A 476 -26.99 32.76 -46.28
N PHE A 477 -26.50 31.69 -46.90
CA PHE A 477 -26.53 31.51 -48.35
C PHE A 477 -27.94 31.19 -48.87
N GLN A 478 -28.72 30.43 -48.12
CA GLN A 478 -30.10 30.13 -48.50
C GLN A 478 -30.96 31.40 -48.58
N GLU A 479 -30.82 32.32 -47.63
CA GLU A 479 -31.53 33.60 -47.62
C GLU A 479 -31.05 34.53 -48.74
N ALA A 480 -29.75 34.53 -49.07
CA ALA A 480 -29.23 35.26 -50.23
C ALA A 480 -29.80 34.75 -51.57
N LEU A 481 -29.98 33.43 -51.73
CA LEU A 481 -30.67 32.86 -52.89
C LEU A 481 -32.13 33.32 -52.97
N VAL A 482 -32.84 33.40 -51.84
CA VAL A 482 -34.23 33.88 -51.82
C VAL A 482 -34.33 35.33 -52.30
N LEU A 483 -33.39 36.20 -51.91
CA LEU A 483 -33.35 37.58 -52.40
C LEU A 483 -33.16 37.64 -53.93
N TRP A 484 -32.34 36.74 -54.48
CA TRP A 484 -32.16 36.63 -55.93
C TRP A 484 -33.40 36.08 -56.64
N ASP A 485 -34.08 35.07 -56.08
CA ASP A 485 -35.33 34.53 -56.63
C ASP A 485 -36.43 35.60 -56.70
N VAL A 486 -36.54 36.44 -55.66
CA VAL A 486 -37.47 37.59 -55.64
C VAL A 486 -37.12 38.59 -56.74
N HIS A 487 -35.83 38.91 -56.91
CA HIS A 487 -35.39 39.80 -57.98
C HIS A 487 -35.71 39.24 -59.37
N GLN A 488 -35.44 37.95 -59.62
CA GLN A 488 -35.80 37.31 -60.89
C GLN A 488 -37.31 37.38 -61.15
N LEU A 489 -38.14 37.12 -60.13
CA LEU A 489 -39.59 37.22 -60.24
C LEU A 489 -40.01 38.64 -60.64
N ASN A 490 -39.48 39.67 -59.97
CA ASN A 490 -39.80 41.07 -60.29
C ASN A 490 -39.37 41.45 -61.70
N LEU A 491 -38.19 41.01 -62.17
CA LEU A 491 -37.74 41.24 -63.54
C LEU A 491 -38.70 40.62 -64.56
N THR A 492 -39.13 39.37 -64.33
CA THR A 492 -40.13 38.72 -65.21
C THR A 492 -41.47 39.44 -65.17
N GLN A 493 -41.87 39.99 -64.01
CA GLN A 493 -43.07 40.81 -63.90
C GLN A 493 -42.96 42.09 -64.75
N GLN A 494 -41.83 42.81 -64.67
CA GLN A 494 -41.59 44.01 -65.50
C GLN A 494 -41.62 43.68 -67.00
N GLU A 495 -41.04 42.55 -67.41
CA GLU A 495 -41.09 42.09 -68.80
C GLU A 495 -42.53 41.77 -69.24
N ASN A 496 -43.28 41.05 -68.41
CA ASN A 496 -44.69 40.72 -68.67
C ASN A 496 -45.56 41.97 -68.77
N GLU A 497 -45.34 42.96 -67.90
CA GLU A 497 -46.03 44.26 -67.93
C GLU A 497 -45.75 45.01 -69.23
N LEU A 498 -44.50 45.03 -69.71
CA LEU A 498 -44.15 45.61 -71.00
C LEU A 498 -44.86 44.87 -72.15
N GLN A 499 -44.80 43.53 -72.16
CA GLN A 499 -45.46 42.73 -73.20
C GLN A 499 -46.97 42.99 -73.25
N MET A 500 -47.63 43.11 -72.09
CA MET A 500 -49.05 43.45 -71.99
C MET A 500 -49.34 44.86 -72.55
N LYS A 501 -48.51 45.84 -72.21
CA LYS A 501 -48.62 47.22 -72.72
C LYS A 501 -48.44 47.26 -74.25
N LEU A 502 -47.49 46.52 -74.82
CA LEU A 502 -47.25 46.44 -76.25
C LEU A 502 -48.37 45.71 -77.00
N LYS A 503 -48.87 44.59 -76.46
CA LYS A 503 -50.04 43.89 -77.00
C LYS A 503 -51.27 44.79 -77.03
N GLY A 504 -51.48 45.57 -75.95
CA GLY A 504 -52.54 46.58 -75.88
C GLY A 504 -52.43 47.64 -76.96
N CYS A 505 -51.24 48.20 -77.20
CA CYS A 505 -51.01 49.14 -78.30
C CYS A 505 -51.31 48.53 -79.66
N ARG A 506 -50.81 47.32 -79.91
CA ARG A 506 -51.02 46.62 -81.18
C ARG A 506 -52.51 46.39 -81.43
N GLN A 507 -53.23 45.89 -80.45
CA GLN A 507 -54.67 45.63 -80.57
C GLN A 507 -55.45 46.92 -80.80
N LYS A 508 -55.11 48.01 -80.09
CA LYS A 508 -55.73 49.32 -80.29
C LYS A 508 -55.53 49.83 -81.72
N HIS A 509 -54.30 49.78 -82.23
CA HIS A 509 -53.99 50.20 -83.60
C HIS A 509 -54.66 49.31 -84.64
N GLU A 510 -54.60 47.99 -84.49
CA GLU A 510 -55.22 47.03 -85.41
C GLU A 510 -56.72 47.28 -85.56
N ASN A 511 -57.42 47.48 -84.44
CA ASN A 511 -58.85 47.81 -84.45
C ASN A 511 -59.12 49.15 -85.16
N GLN A 512 -58.30 50.18 -84.92
CA GLN A 512 -58.44 51.48 -85.57
C GLN A 512 -58.13 51.41 -87.08
N ASN A 513 -57.07 50.69 -87.46
CA ASN A 513 -56.65 50.51 -88.84
C ASN A 513 -57.70 49.73 -89.63
N GLN A 514 -58.28 48.66 -89.07
CA GLN A 514 -59.37 47.93 -89.72
C GLN A 514 -60.60 48.81 -89.99
N ILE A 515 -60.98 49.69 -89.06
CA ILE A 515 -62.07 50.65 -89.28
C ILE A 515 -61.71 51.65 -90.40
N GLN A 516 -60.47 52.14 -90.42
CA GLN A 516 -60.00 53.06 -91.45
C GLN A 516 -59.88 52.39 -92.83
N GLU A 517 -59.45 51.13 -92.92
CA GLU A 517 -59.39 50.33 -94.14
C GLU A 517 -60.79 50.06 -94.70
N LEU A 518 -61.74 49.67 -93.86
CA LEU A 518 -63.14 49.51 -94.28
C LEU A 518 -63.73 50.81 -94.83
N ASN A 519 -63.43 51.94 -94.18
CA ASN A 519 -63.85 53.26 -94.68
C ASN A 519 -63.21 53.61 -96.02
N LEU A 520 -61.92 53.29 -96.20
CA LEU A 520 -61.21 53.47 -97.46
C LEU A 520 -61.81 52.60 -98.57
N ASP A 521 -62.10 51.33 -98.30
CA ASP A 521 -62.75 50.41 -99.25
C ASP A 521 -64.11 50.96 -99.72
N ILE A 522 -64.93 51.49 -98.79
CA ILE A 522 -66.19 52.16 -99.13
C ILE A 522 -65.97 53.37 -100.06
N ILE A 523 -64.91 54.16 -99.84
CA ILE A 523 -64.57 55.31 -100.69
C ILE A 523 -64.06 54.84 -102.07
N LEU A 524 -63.25 53.78 -102.12
CA LEU A 524 -62.73 53.18 -103.36
C LEU A 524 -63.85 52.56 -104.22
N ASP A 525 -64.83 51.89 -103.61
CA ASP A 525 -65.98 51.36 -104.34
C ASP A 525 -66.87 52.47 -104.92
N LYS A 526 -67.02 53.58 -104.18
CA LYS A 526 -67.67 54.78 -104.71
C LYS A 526 -66.90 55.39 -105.88
N LEU A 527 -65.57 55.36 -105.86
CA LEU A 527 -64.73 55.81 -106.99
C LEU A 527 -64.91 54.92 -108.23
N ARG A 528 -64.96 53.59 -108.07
CA ARG A 528 -65.14 52.63 -109.18
C ARG A 528 -66.49 52.75 -109.88
N THR A 529 -67.53 53.20 -109.16
CA THR A 529 -68.92 53.23 -109.65
C THR A 529 -69.38 54.61 -110.14
N GLN A 530 -68.57 55.66 -109.98
CA GLN A 530 -68.98 57.04 -110.27
C GLN A 530 -68.71 57.45 -111.73
N SER A 531 -69.67 58.11 -112.37
CA SER A 531 -69.58 58.56 -113.78
C SER A 531 -69.50 60.09 -113.97
N ASN A 532 -69.58 60.87 -112.88
CA ASN A 532 -69.46 62.33 -112.89
C ASN A 532 -68.09 62.79 -112.40
N GLU A 533 -67.35 63.52 -113.24
CA GLU A 533 -65.98 64.00 -112.98
C GLU A 533 -65.85 64.82 -111.69
N GLY A 534 -66.76 65.76 -111.42
CA GLY A 534 -66.68 66.60 -110.21
C GLY A 534 -66.90 65.81 -108.91
N LYS A 535 -67.75 64.78 -108.93
CA LYS A 535 -67.90 63.85 -107.79
C LYS A 535 -66.75 62.86 -107.72
N LEU A 536 -66.15 62.47 -108.84
CA LEU A 536 -64.98 61.60 -108.86
C LEU A 536 -63.79 62.29 -108.17
N THR A 537 -63.54 63.57 -108.47
CA THR A 537 -62.49 64.37 -107.83
C THR A 537 -62.69 64.48 -106.31
N SER A 538 -63.92 64.70 -105.83
CA SER A 538 -64.20 64.80 -104.40
C SER A 538 -64.03 63.46 -103.64
N HIS A 539 -64.35 62.33 -104.29
CA HIS A 539 -64.09 61.01 -103.69
C HIS A 539 -62.59 60.66 -103.69
N LEU A 540 -61.84 61.16 -104.68
CA LEU A 540 -60.39 60.98 -104.77
C LEU A 540 -59.66 61.82 -103.70
N GLU A 541 -60.10 63.05 -103.45
CA GLU A 541 -59.64 63.85 -102.31
C GLU A 541 -59.99 63.21 -100.96
N SER A 542 -61.19 62.62 -100.83
CA SER A 542 -61.57 61.83 -99.66
C SER A 542 -60.70 60.59 -99.46
N ALA A 543 -60.32 59.90 -100.55
CA ALA A 543 -59.42 58.75 -100.49
C ALA A 543 -58.00 59.13 -100.04
N PHE A 544 -57.47 60.25 -100.54
CA PHE A 544 -56.18 60.78 -100.07
C PHE A 544 -56.23 61.19 -98.60
N SER A 545 -57.31 61.83 -98.16
CA SER A 545 -57.50 62.19 -96.74
C SER A 545 -57.56 60.94 -95.85
N SER A 546 -58.27 59.89 -96.28
CA SER A 546 -58.32 58.61 -95.57
C SER A 546 -56.96 57.90 -95.52
N LEU A 547 -56.15 58.00 -96.57
CA LEU A 547 -54.77 57.47 -96.58
C LEU A 547 -53.85 58.27 -95.66
N ASP A 548 -54.03 59.60 -95.55
CA ASP A 548 -53.31 60.43 -94.60
C ASP A 548 -53.72 60.15 -93.14
N ASP A 549 -54.99 59.84 -92.87
CA ASP A 549 -55.47 59.39 -91.56
C ASP A 549 -54.87 58.03 -91.16
N ILE A 550 -54.78 57.08 -92.11
CA ILE A 550 -54.08 55.79 -91.89
C ILE A 550 -52.60 56.05 -91.59
N ARG A 551 -51.92 56.87 -92.40
CA ARG A 551 -50.52 57.26 -92.18
C ARG A 551 -50.31 57.92 -90.81
N ALA A 552 -51.24 58.79 -90.38
CA ALA A 552 -51.20 59.41 -89.06
C ALA A 552 -51.41 58.38 -87.94
N GLY A 553 -52.31 57.40 -88.13
CA GLY A 553 -52.52 56.26 -87.24
C GLY A 553 -51.26 55.44 -87.02
N TYR A 554 -50.54 55.08 -88.09
CA TYR A 554 -49.26 54.36 -88.00
C TYR A 554 -48.17 55.18 -87.28
N LYS A 555 -48.11 56.50 -87.51
CA LYS A 555 -47.17 57.40 -86.80
C LYS A 555 -47.49 57.47 -85.30
N ALA A 556 -48.76 57.63 -84.94
CA ALA A 556 -49.20 57.66 -83.55
C ALA A 556 -48.94 56.32 -82.85
N TYR A 557 -49.22 55.19 -83.50
CA TYR A 557 -48.89 53.86 -82.98
C TYR A 557 -47.39 53.65 -82.77
N HIS A 558 -46.56 54.10 -83.72
CA HIS A 558 -45.12 54.04 -83.56
C HIS A 558 -44.66 54.87 -82.35
N GLN A 559 -45.19 56.08 -82.18
CA GLN A 559 -44.90 56.93 -81.03
C GLN A 559 -45.33 56.27 -79.71
N ASP A 560 -46.55 55.70 -79.64
CA ASP A 560 -47.07 54.98 -78.47
C ASP A 560 -46.19 53.75 -78.09
N ILE A 561 -45.64 53.03 -79.08
CA ILE A 561 -44.70 51.93 -78.81
C ILE A 561 -43.38 52.46 -78.29
N VAL A 562 -42.80 53.46 -78.97
CA VAL A 562 -41.49 54.01 -78.62
C VAL A 562 -41.51 54.56 -77.19
N GLU A 563 -42.58 55.25 -76.80
CA GLU A 563 -42.75 55.76 -75.43
C GLU A 563 -42.76 54.63 -74.38
N ARG A 564 -43.50 53.54 -74.65
CA ARG A 564 -43.60 52.40 -73.72
C ARG A 564 -42.30 51.61 -73.61
N VAL A 565 -41.57 51.46 -74.72
CA VAL A 565 -40.26 50.81 -74.74
C VAL A 565 -39.21 51.70 -74.07
N ALA A 566 -39.28 53.02 -74.25
CA ALA A 566 -38.34 53.97 -73.63
C ALA A 566 -38.43 53.99 -72.09
N ALA A 567 -39.60 53.69 -71.53
CA ALA A 567 -39.79 53.60 -70.07
C ALA A 567 -39.27 52.28 -69.44
N TYR A 568 -39.03 51.24 -70.25
CA TYR A 568 -38.64 49.93 -69.73
C TYR A 568 -37.25 49.89 -69.07
N PRO A 569 -36.19 50.50 -69.65
CA PRO A 569 -34.88 50.56 -68.99
C PRO A 569 -34.91 51.20 -67.60
N GLU A 570 -35.74 52.24 -67.39
CA GLU A 570 -35.87 52.90 -66.09
C GLU A 570 -36.51 51.97 -65.05
N ALA A 571 -37.51 51.17 -65.44
CA ALA A 571 -38.15 50.20 -64.57
C ALA A 571 -37.18 49.07 -64.15
N ILE A 572 -36.36 48.59 -65.08
CA ILE A 572 -35.32 47.59 -64.80
C ILE A 572 -34.24 48.17 -63.88
N LEU A 573 -33.83 49.42 -64.09
CA LEU A 573 -32.85 50.10 -63.24
C LEU A 573 -33.37 50.27 -61.80
N LYS A 574 -34.65 50.59 -61.60
CA LYS A 574 -35.27 50.63 -60.27
C LYS A 574 -35.24 49.29 -59.57
N GLU A 575 -35.53 48.20 -60.29
CA GLU A 575 -35.47 46.84 -59.74
C GLU A 575 -34.04 46.41 -59.39
N LEU A 576 -33.05 46.79 -60.22
CA LEU A 576 -31.63 46.54 -59.92
C LEU A 576 -31.17 47.29 -58.67
N ILE A 577 -31.58 48.55 -58.48
CA ILE A 577 -31.32 49.30 -57.25
C ILE A 577 -32.00 48.61 -56.06
N ALA A 578 -33.27 48.23 -56.18
CA ALA A 578 -34.00 47.56 -55.09
C ALA A 578 -33.33 46.25 -54.64
N TYR A 579 -32.85 45.44 -55.59
CA TYR A 579 -32.08 44.23 -55.29
C TYR A 579 -30.73 44.57 -54.64
N SER A 580 -29.99 45.54 -55.18
CA SER A 580 -28.73 46.04 -54.62
C SER A 580 -28.88 46.52 -53.18
N THR A 581 -29.91 47.31 -52.87
CA THR A 581 -30.21 47.75 -51.51
C THR A 581 -30.55 46.56 -50.60
N SER A 582 -31.39 45.64 -51.06
CA SER A 582 -31.83 44.48 -50.26
C SER A 582 -30.68 43.54 -49.91
N ILE A 583 -29.83 43.21 -50.88
CA ILE A 583 -28.66 42.33 -50.67
C ILE A 583 -27.59 43.01 -49.80
N SER A 584 -27.39 44.32 -49.98
CA SER A 584 -26.44 45.10 -49.17
C SER A 584 -26.90 45.22 -47.72
N GLN A 585 -28.19 45.45 -47.48
CA GLN A 585 -28.77 45.45 -46.13
C GLN A 585 -28.66 44.09 -45.45
N TYR A 586 -28.93 43.02 -46.20
CA TYR A 586 -28.86 41.65 -45.69
C TYR A 586 -27.45 41.27 -45.21
N PHE A 587 -26.42 41.61 -45.99
CA PHE A 587 -25.02 41.39 -45.60
C PHE A 587 -24.43 42.52 -44.75
N ASN A 588 -25.21 43.55 -44.42
CA ASN A 588 -24.79 44.74 -43.70
C ASN A 588 -23.54 45.43 -44.31
N VAL A 589 -23.54 45.56 -45.64
CA VAL A 589 -22.44 46.15 -46.44
C VAL A 589 -22.91 47.44 -47.08
N LYS A 590 -21.98 48.36 -47.37
CA LYS A 590 -22.31 49.61 -48.03
C LYS A 590 -22.81 49.34 -49.46
N GLU A 591 -23.94 49.93 -49.82
CA GLU A 591 -24.50 49.81 -51.17
C GLU A 591 -23.55 50.44 -52.21
N VAL A 592 -23.20 49.67 -53.24
CA VAL A 592 -22.25 50.09 -54.28
C VAL A 592 -22.96 50.62 -55.52
N PHE A 593 -24.14 50.11 -55.86
CA PHE A 593 -24.81 50.45 -57.11
C PHE A 593 -25.31 51.90 -57.18
N GLN A 594 -25.70 52.49 -56.05
CA GLN A 594 -26.10 53.90 -55.97
C GLN A 594 -24.94 54.90 -56.17
N GLN A 595 -23.68 54.50 -55.90
CA GLN A 595 -22.53 55.43 -55.97
C GLN A 595 -22.14 55.81 -57.42
N GLY A 596 -22.70 55.15 -58.43
CA GLY A 596 -22.42 55.40 -59.86
C GLY A 596 -23.43 56.31 -60.57
N LEU A 597 -24.51 56.73 -59.91
CA LEU A 597 -25.45 57.71 -60.45
C LEU A 597 -25.04 59.11 -59.97
N PRO A 598 -24.92 60.11 -60.85
CA PRO A 598 -24.61 61.46 -60.42
C PRO A 598 -25.79 62.01 -59.60
N GLU A 599 -25.67 61.93 -58.27
CA GLU A 599 -26.47 62.77 -57.38
C GLU A 599 -25.99 64.22 -57.55
N GLU A 600 -26.87 65.06 -58.09
CA GLU A 600 -26.75 66.50 -57.89
C GLU A 600 -26.90 66.78 -56.39
N THR A 601 -25.82 67.32 -55.81
CA THR A 601 -25.73 68.09 -54.57
C THR A 601 -25.70 67.33 -53.22
N GLY A 602 -24.49 66.97 -52.81
CA GLY A 602 -23.82 67.60 -51.67
C GLY A 602 -24.29 67.26 -50.25
N SER A 603 -23.55 66.34 -49.60
CA SER A 603 -23.06 66.59 -48.23
C SER A 603 -21.89 65.66 -47.91
N ALA A 604 -20.87 66.23 -47.27
CA ALA A 604 -19.68 65.54 -46.80
C ALA A 604 -19.99 64.74 -45.53
N SER A 605 -19.54 63.48 -45.47
CA SER A 605 -19.31 62.77 -44.21
C SER A 605 -18.42 61.54 -44.39
N GLU A 606 -17.24 61.65 -43.80
CA GLU A 606 -16.44 60.63 -43.09
C GLU A 606 -16.11 59.28 -43.76
N GLU A 607 -14.80 59.10 -43.94
CA GLU A 607 -14.12 57.84 -44.21
C GLU A 607 -14.40 56.80 -43.11
N GLN A 608 -15.28 55.84 -43.41
CA GLN A 608 -15.30 54.53 -42.77
C GLN A 608 -15.08 53.46 -43.83
N GLY A 609 -14.14 52.55 -43.55
CA GLY A 609 -13.48 51.69 -44.50
C GLY A 609 -14.41 50.94 -45.45
N ASN A 610 -14.04 50.96 -46.74
CA ASN A 610 -14.62 50.12 -47.79
C ASN A 610 -14.43 48.64 -47.43
N VAL A 611 -15.44 48.01 -46.87
CA VAL A 611 -15.50 46.54 -46.77
C VAL A 611 -16.39 46.05 -47.91
N SER A 612 -15.79 45.41 -48.91
CA SER A 612 -16.49 44.75 -50.01
C SER A 612 -17.26 43.53 -49.49
N VAL A 613 -18.34 43.11 -50.17
CA VAL A 613 -19.07 41.84 -49.88
C VAL A 613 -18.10 40.64 -49.84
N VAL A 614 -17.02 40.69 -50.64
CA VAL A 614 -15.94 39.69 -50.65
C VAL A 614 -15.15 39.66 -49.34
N LEU A 615 -14.98 40.82 -48.68
CA LEU A 615 -14.29 40.93 -47.39
C LEU A 615 -15.17 40.46 -46.23
N VAL A 616 -16.50 40.65 -46.29
CA VAL A 616 -17.44 40.12 -45.29
C VAL A 616 -17.50 38.60 -45.36
N LEU A 617 -17.56 38.03 -46.58
CA LEU A 617 -17.43 36.59 -46.79
C LEU A 617 -16.09 36.07 -46.26
N SER A 618 -14.97 36.74 -46.56
CA SER A 618 -13.66 36.38 -45.99
C SER A 618 -13.61 36.47 -44.45
N TYR A 619 -14.34 37.39 -43.81
CA TYR A 619 -14.40 37.52 -42.36
C TYR A 619 -15.25 36.43 -41.71
N CYS A 620 -16.42 36.10 -42.27
CA CYS A 620 -17.22 34.96 -41.83
C CYS A 620 -16.47 33.63 -42.00
N PHE A 621 -15.72 33.49 -43.10
CA PHE A 621 -14.83 32.35 -43.33
C PHE A 621 -13.70 32.26 -42.31
N ASN A 622 -13.05 33.39 -41.96
CA ASN A 622 -11.99 33.41 -40.96
C ASN A 622 -12.53 33.12 -39.55
N CYS A 623 -13.73 33.57 -39.18
CA CYS A 623 -14.36 33.22 -37.90
C CYS A 623 -14.71 31.72 -37.79
N VAL A 624 -15.02 31.03 -38.89
CA VAL A 624 -15.25 29.58 -38.90
C VAL A 624 -13.93 28.78 -38.89
N CYS A 625 -12.80 29.40 -39.30
CA CYS A 625 -11.50 28.72 -39.40
C CYS A 625 -10.55 29.00 -38.22
N LEU A 626 -10.74 30.09 -37.46
CA LEU A 626 -9.80 30.54 -36.42
C LEU A 626 -9.95 29.85 -35.05
N ASP A 627 -10.97 29.02 -34.85
CA ASP A 627 -11.17 28.28 -33.59
C ASP A 627 -10.60 26.84 -33.63
N CYS A 628 -9.74 26.50 -34.61
CA CYS A 628 -9.11 25.18 -34.75
C CYS A 628 -7.60 25.15 -34.41
N ASP A 629 -7.00 26.26 -33.99
CA ASP A 629 -5.64 26.31 -33.42
C ASP A 629 -5.71 26.44 -31.89
N GLY A 630 -6.10 25.35 -31.23
CA GLY A 630 -6.05 25.15 -29.78
C GLY A 630 -5.56 23.75 -29.45
#